data_AF-A0A7Y2T3N4-F1
#
_entry.id   AF-A0A7Y2T3N4-F1
#
_cell.length_a   1.000
_cell.length_b   1.000
_cell.length_c   1.000
_cell.angle_alpha   90.00
_cell.angle_beta   90.00
_cell.angle_gamma   90.00
#
_symmetry.space_group_name_H-M   'P 1'
#
loop_
_entity.id
_entity.type
_entity.pdbx_description
1 polymer ?
#
loop_
_entity_poly.entity_id
_entity_poly.type
_entity_poly.pdbx_seq_one_letter_code
_entity_poly.pdbx_strand_id
1 'polypeptide(L)' 'NRDTQNFRYGLMLNVGYNTFNIHIYYALNDFFEDTTVLDTGEALSLTPLSIGIIFYIL' A
#
# COMPACT_ATOMS: atom_id res chain seq x y z
N ASN A 1 8.09 -26.31 -9.15
CA ASN A 1 8.29 -25.15 -8.25
C ASN A 1 7.42 -23.99 -8.70
N ARG A 2 6.22 -23.84 -8.12
CA ARG A 2 5.38 -22.65 -8.32
C ARG A 2 5.60 -21.70 -7.15
N ASP A 3 6.84 -21.26 -7.02
CA ASP A 3 7.27 -20.24 -6.07
C ASP A 3 7.00 -18.85 -6.66
N THR A 4 5.85 -18.68 -7.34
CA THR A 4 5.50 -17.43 -8.01
C THR A 4 4.93 -16.49 -6.96
N GLN A 5 5.84 -15.99 -6.13
CA GLN A 5 5.83 -14.73 -5.41
C GLN A 5 4.54 -13.94 -5.66
N ASN A 6 3.69 -13.84 -4.64
CA ASN A 6 2.43 -13.09 -4.68
C ASN A 6 2.65 -11.76 -5.39
N PHE A 7 2.11 -11.65 -6.60
CA PHE A 7 2.27 -10.46 -7.42
C PHE A 7 1.59 -9.29 -6.68
N ARG A 8 2.39 -8.35 -6.17
CA ARG A 8 1.89 -7.17 -5.45
C ARG A 8 1.71 -6.04 -6.45
N TYR A 9 0.52 -5.47 -6.47
CA TYR A 9 0.17 -4.33 -7.32
C TYR A 9 -0.55 -3.28 -6.48
N GLY A 10 -0.45 -2.03 -6.92
CA GLY A 10 -0.98 -0.88 -6.18
C GLY A 10 -1.15 0.33 -7.09
N LEU A 11 -1.95 1.28 -6.63
CA LEU A 11 -2.13 2.58 -7.26
C LEU A 11 -1.19 3.59 -6.62
N MET A 12 -0.51 4.39 -7.45
CA MET A 12 0.35 5.47 -6.99
C MET A 12 -0.12 6.78 -7.60
N LEU A 13 -0.39 7.77 -6.75
CA LEU A 13 -0.76 9.13 -7.13
C LEU A 13 0.31 10.08 -6.62
N ASN A 14 0.85 10.90 -7.53
CA ASN A 14 1.83 11.92 -7.20
C ASN A 14 1.30 13.25 -7.72
N VAL A 15 1.16 14.23 -6.84
CA VAL A 15 0.73 15.58 -7.20
C VAL A 15 1.66 16.60 -6.56
N GLY A 16 2.18 17.51 -7.38
CA GLY A 16 3.11 18.54 -6.96
C GLY A 16 2.58 19.93 -7.29
N TYR A 17 2.66 20.84 -6.32
CA TYR A 17 2.42 22.27 -6.49
C TYR A 17 3.54 23.08 -5.83
N ASN A 18 4.38 23.69 -6.66
CA ASN A 18 5.53 24.51 -6.25
C ASN A 18 6.50 23.74 -5.31
N THR A 19 6.50 24.06 -4.02
CA THR A 19 7.34 23.44 -3.00
C THR A 19 6.71 22.21 -2.35
N PHE A 20 5.41 21.99 -2.52
CA PHE A 20 4.69 20.85 -1.96
C PHE A 20 4.58 19.73 -2.98
N ASN A 21 5.05 18.52 -2.63
CA ASN A 21 4.83 17.31 -3.41
C ASN A 21 4.18 16.27 -2.50
N ILE A 22 3.07 15.70 -2.94
CA ILE A 22 2.30 14.70 -2.20
C ILE A 22 2.38 13.38 -2.96
N HIS A 23 2.65 12.32 -2.21
CA HIS A 23 2.77 10.95 -2.69
C HIS A 23 1.76 10.09 -1.95
N ILE A 24 0.85 9.46 -2.68
CA ILE A 24 -0.14 8.54 -2.12
C ILE A 24 0.06 7.20 -2.82
N TYR A 25 0.30 6.16 -2.06
CA TYR A 25 0.42 4.79 -2.54
C TYR A 25 -0.60 3.92 -1.82
N TYR A 26 -1.43 3.22 -2.60
CA TYR A 26 -2.44 2.31 -2.10
C TYR A 26 -2.21 0.92 -2.70
N ALA A 27 -1.93 -0.07 -1.86
CA ALA A 27 -1.81 -1.45 -2.30
C ALA A 27 -3.20 -2.02 -2.64
N LEU A 28 -3.31 -2.66 -3.80
CA LEU A 28 -4.53 -3.34 -4.26
C LEU A 28 -4.51 -4.84 -4.00
N ASN A 29 -3.41 -5.35 -3.43
CA ASN A 29 -3.28 -6.73 -2.97
C ASN A 29 -3.02 -6.72 -1.46
N ASP A 30 -3.59 -7.71 -0.79
CA ASP A 30 -3.48 -7.88 0.65
C ASP A 30 -2.05 -8.21 1.06
N PHE A 31 -1.67 -7.69 2.22
CA PHE A 31 -0.33 -7.91 2.73
C PHE A 31 -0.13 -9.36 3.21
N PHE A 32 -1.21 -9.98 3.69
CA PHE A 32 -1.26 -11.32 4.26
C PHE A 32 -1.86 -12.30 3.26
N GLU A 33 -1.28 -13.50 3.15
CA GLU A 33 -1.95 -14.62 2.48
C GLU A 33 -3.21 -14.99 3.28
N ASP A 34 -4.27 -15.46 2.60
CA ASP A 34 -5.63 -15.82 3.06
C ASP A 34 -5.74 -16.66 4.37
N THR A 35 -4.61 -17.03 4.97
CA THR A 35 -4.45 -17.79 6.20
C THR A 35 -4.37 -16.93 7.47
N THR A 36 -4.39 -15.60 7.37
CA THR A 36 -4.39 -14.75 8.58
C THR A 36 -5.84 -14.50 9.03
N VAL A 37 -6.38 -15.45 9.77
CA VAL A 37 -7.72 -15.39 10.37
C VAL A 37 -7.59 -14.79 11.76
N LEU A 38 -8.42 -13.78 12.09
CA LEU A 38 -8.57 -13.31 13.46
C LEU A 38 -9.20 -14.43 14.33
N ASP A 39 -8.99 -14.42 15.65
CA ASP A 39 -9.61 -15.39 16.58
C ASP A 39 -11.15 -15.45 16.49
N THR A 40 -11.77 -14.48 15.82
CA THR A 40 -13.21 -14.39 15.52
C THR A 40 -13.65 -15.15 14.25
N GLY A 41 -12.72 -15.69 13.46
CA GLY A 41 -13.01 -16.39 12.21
C GLY A 41 -13.10 -15.49 10.96
N GLU A 42 -12.84 -14.19 11.07
CA GLU A 42 -12.81 -13.27 9.93
C GLU A 42 -11.42 -13.24 9.28
N ALA A 43 -11.41 -13.32 7.94
CA ALA A 43 -10.18 -13.16 7.15
C ALA A 43 -9.70 -11.71 7.23
N LEU A 44 -8.47 -11.50 7.69
CA LEU A 44 -7.87 -10.18 7.86
C LEU A 44 -7.25 -9.70 6.54
N SER A 45 -8.08 -9.06 5.71
CA SER A 45 -7.63 -8.34 4.50
C SER A 45 -7.13 -6.95 4.91
N LEU A 46 -5.81 -6.82 5.08
CA LEU A 46 -5.15 -5.53 5.32
C LEU A 46 -4.36 -5.09 4.09
N THR A 47 -4.83 -4.01 3.47
CA THR A 47 -4.14 -3.33 2.38
C THR A 47 -3.32 -2.14 2.91
N PRO A 48 -1.99 -2.12 2.68
CA PRO A 48 -1.17 -0.98 3.07
C PRO A 48 -1.55 0.31 2.32
N LEU A 49 -1.81 1.39 3.07
CA LEU A 49 -1.93 2.76 2.57
C LEU A 49 -0.71 3.56 3.05
N SER A 50 0.06 4.13 2.12
CA SER A 50 1.23 4.98 2.41
C SER A 50 0.99 6.39 1.87
N ILE A 51 1.19 7.40 2.73
CA ILE A 51 1.03 8.81 2.39
C ILE A 51 2.30 9.55 2.77
N GLY A 52 2.90 10.25 1.81
CA GLY A 52 4.12 11.03 1.99
C GLY A 52 3.94 12.47 1.50
N ILE A 53 4.64 13.39 2.15
CA ILE A 53 4.69 14.81 1.76
C ILE A 53 6.16 15.19 1.72
N ILE A 54 6.59 15.77 0.60
CA ILE A 54 7.90 16.40 0.43
C ILE A 54 7.66 17.90 0.37
N PHE A 55 8.36 18.65 1.21
CA PHE A 55 8.34 20.11 1.21
C PHE A 55 9.75 20.65 1.07
N TYR A 56 9.94 21.61 0.17
CA TYR A 56 11.20 22.32 0.00
C TYR A 56 11.16 23.65 0.78
N ILE A 57 12.16 23.90 1.62
CA ILE A 57 12.38 25.18 2.31
C ILE A 57 13.51 25.92 1.59
N LEU A 58 13.33 27.22 1.32
CA LEU A 58 14.36 28.11 0.77
C LEU A 58 15.10 28.84 1.91
#